data_AF-A0A2G0E6F5-F1
#
_entry.id   AF-A0A2G0E6F5-F1
#
_cell.length_a   1.000
_cell.length_b   1.000
_cell.length_c   1.000
_cell.angle_alpha   90.00
_cell.angle_beta   90.00
_cell.angle_gamma   90.00
#
_symmetry.space_group_name_H-M   'P 1'
#
loop_
_entity.id
_entity.type
_entity.pdbx_description
1 polymer ?
#
loop_
_entity_poly.entity_id
_entity_poly.type
_entity_poly.pdbx_seq_one_letter_code
_entity_poly.pdbx_strand_id
1 'polypeptide(L)'
;AEITKEELLSYPQVRFTQDGNNFPYFYEDLIEIPDQETVIYTSDRGTLMNIVLETDAYASGSGIVIGGIREHLRLIPLAEGELNEFYIIYSAKRPLSEIAQRFIKELTRLLDQQN
;
A
#
# COMPACT_ATOMS: atom_id res chain seq x y z
N ALA A 1 -15.56 -1.97 10.76
CA ALA A 1 -15.64 -0.55 11.13
C ALA A 1 -14.56 0.15 10.33
N GLU A 2 -14.89 1.28 9.70
CA GLU A 2 -13.97 2.11 8.95
C GLU A 2 -13.35 3.17 9.88
N ILE A 3 -12.28 3.82 9.45
CA ILE A 3 -11.60 4.91 10.19
C ILE A 3 -11.57 6.18 9.34
N THR A 4 -11.83 7.35 9.94
CA THR A 4 -11.74 8.63 9.21
C THR A 4 -10.33 9.21 9.22
N LYS A 5 -10.06 10.16 8.32
CA LYS A 5 -8.75 10.85 8.27
C LYS A 5 -8.48 11.67 9.54
N GLU A 6 -9.53 12.22 10.16
CA GLU A 6 -9.45 13.00 11.40
C GLU A 6 -9.02 12.13 12.58
N GLU A 7 -9.51 10.89 12.66
CA GLU A 7 -9.11 9.93 13.68
C GLU A 7 -7.63 9.53 13.57
N LEU A 8 -7.05 9.61 12.36
CA LEU A 8 -5.64 9.35 12.11
C LEU A 8 -4.72 10.50 12.50
N LEU A 9 -5.23 11.73 12.71
CA LEU A 9 -4.42 12.93 13.02
C LEU A 9 -3.57 12.80 14.29
N SER A 10 -3.99 11.96 15.24
CA SER A 10 -3.29 11.75 16.51
C SER A 10 -2.20 10.68 16.45
N TYR A 11 -1.97 10.04 15.30
CA TYR A 11 -1.01 8.94 15.16
C TYR A 11 0.11 9.32 14.19
N PRO A 12 1.37 8.94 14.46
CA PRO A 12 2.46 9.12 13.50
C PRO A 12 2.21 8.33 12.22
N GLN A 13 2.53 8.91 11.07
CA GLN A 13 2.42 8.20 9.79
C GLN A 13 3.79 7.67 9.35
N VAL A 14 3.85 6.42 8.90
CA VAL A 14 5.00 5.86 8.18
C VAL A 14 4.67 5.75 6.70
N ARG A 15 5.49 6.37 5.86
CA ARG A 15 5.34 6.39 4.40
C ARG A 15 6.48 5.68 3.70
N PHE A 16 6.17 5.01 2.60
CA PHE A 16 7.16 4.40 1.71
C PHE A 16 7.51 5.36 0.56
N THR A 17 8.80 5.55 0.28
CA THR A 17 9.28 6.37 -0.84
C THR A 17 10.34 5.65 -1.65
N GLN A 18 10.20 5.63 -2.98
CA GLN A 18 11.18 5.00 -3.89
C GLN A 18 12.33 5.94 -4.27
N ASP A 19 12.07 7.25 -4.30
CA ASP A 19 13.01 8.26 -4.78
C ASP A 19 13.34 9.30 -3.68
N GLY A 20 14.58 9.80 -3.71
CA GLY A 20 15.01 10.92 -2.86
C GLY A 20 14.37 12.27 -3.25
N ASN A 21 13.70 12.34 -4.40
CA ASN A 21 12.89 13.48 -4.81
C ASN A 21 11.42 13.13 -4.56
N ASN A 22 10.86 13.70 -3.50
CA ASN A 22 9.45 13.57 -3.10
C ASN A 22 8.50 14.03 -4.23
N PHE A 23 8.16 13.14 -5.16
CA PHE A 23 7.10 13.35 -6.14
C PHE A 23 5.79 12.76 -5.61
N PRO A 24 4.85 13.58 -5.10
CA PRO A 24 3.66 13.07 -4.41
C PRO A 24 2.77 12.20 -5.29
N TYR A 25 2.82 12.40 -6.61
CA TYR A 25 2.05 11.65 -7.61
C TYR A 25 2.41 10.15 -7.71
N PHE A 26 3.57 9.74 -7.18
CA PHE A 26 4.00 8.35 -7.18
C PHE A 26 3.93 7.71 -5.79
N TYR A 27 3.36 8.39 -4.81
CA TYR A 27 3.14 7.76 -3.51
C TYR A 27 2.05 6.71 -3.60
N GLU A 28 2.30 5.59 -2.93
CA GLU A 28 1.32 4.53 -2.74
C GLU A 28 0.31 4.90 -1.63
N ASP A 29 0.54 5.99 -0.90
CA ASP A 29 -0.32 6.52 0.15
C ASP A 29 -1.54 7.26 -0.43
N LEU A 30 -2.73 6.84 -0.01
CA LEU A 30 -4.02 7.44 -0.41
C LEU A 30 -4.38 8.70 0.38
N ILE A 31 -3.67 8.94 1.47
CA ILE A 31 -3.89 10.08 2.36
C ILE A 31 -2.89 11.15 1.93
N GLU A 32 -3.39 12.34 1.54
CA GLU A 32 -2.53 13.52 1.35
C GLU A 32 -1.65 13.72 2.59
N ILE A 33 -0.43 14.26 2.43
CA ILE A 33 0.45 14.52 3.58
C ILE A 33 -0.34 15.43 4.53
N PRO A 34 -0.83 14.91 5.66
CA PRO A 34 -1.62 15.72 6.54
C PRO A 34 -0.67 16.68 7.25
N ASP A 35 -1.19 17.81 7.75
CA ASP A 35 -0.43 18.75 8.59
C ASP A 35 -0.07 18.13 9.99
N GLN A 36 -0.05 16.79 10.09
CA GLN A 36 0.15 16.00 11.30
C GLN A 36 1.47 16.26 12.02
N GLU A 37 1.50 15.90 13.30
CA GLU A 37 2.62 16.07 14.23
C GLU A 37 3.93 15.40 13.78
N THR A 38 3.93 14.28 13.05
CA THR A 38 5.17 13.62 12.57
C THR A 38 4.92 12.63 11.41
N VAL A 39 5.68 12.74 10.33
CA VAL A 39 5.72 11.77 9.21
C VAL A 39 7.12 11.14 9.12
N ILE A 40 7.19 9.82 9.16
CA ILE A 40 8.42 9.01 9.03
C ILE A 40 8.49 8.45 7.61
N TYR A 41 9.55 8.78 6.88
CA TYR A 41 9.77 8.28 5.53
C TYR A 41 10.75 7.10 5.53
N THR A 42 10.41 6.06 4.79
CA THR A 42 11.21 4.84 4.65
C THR A 42 11.34 4.48 3.16
N SER A 43 12.49 3.94 2.76
CA SER A 43 12.71 3.44 1.39
C SER A 43 12.75 1.92 1.27
N ASP A 44 12.47 1.24 2.38
CA ASP A 44 12.39 -0.22 2.46
C ASP A 44 11.08 -0.63 3.16
N ARG A 45 10.34 -1.55 2.55
CA ARG A 45 9.06 -2.04 3.09
C ARG A 45 9.24 -2.87 4.36
N GLY A 46 10.35 -3.61 4.48
CA GLY A 46 10.64 -4.35 5.70
C GLY A 46 10.76 -3.42 6.90
N THR A 47 11.47 -2.31 6.71
CA THR A 47 11.62 -1.24 7.70
C THR A 47 10.28 -0.58 8.05
N LEU A 48 9.47 -0.21 7.05
CA LEU A 48 8.10 0.32 7.28
C LEU A 48 7.28 -0.63 8.17
N MET A 49 7.26 -1.91 7.81
CA MET A 49 6.49 -2.92 8.51
C MET A 49 6.96 -3.09 9.97
N ASN A 50 8.27 -3.10 10.22
CA ASN A 50 8.79 -3.20 11.58
C ASN A 50 8.41 -1.99 12.43
N ILE A 51 8.38 -0.77 11.87
CA ILE A 51 7.94 0.42 12.61
C ILE A 51 6.46 0.31 12.98
N VAL A 52 5.61 -0.08 12.02
CA VAL A 52 4.16 -0.25 12.26
C VAL A 52 3.88 -1.35 13.29
N LEU A 53 4.68 -2.42 13.32
CA LEU A 53 4.51 -3.51 14.28
C LEU A 53 4.92 -3.15 15.71
N GLU A 54 5.91 -2.27 15.87
CA GLU A 54 6.55 -1.99 17.16
C GLU A 54 6.13 -0.62 17.75
N THR A 55 5.21 0.11 17.11
CA THR A 55 4.77 1.44 17.53
C THR A 55 3.27 1.64 17.30
N ASP A 56 2.74 2.76 17.80
CA ASP A 56 1.36 3.20 17.51
C ASP A 56 1.25 3.94 16.15
N ALA A 57 2.29 3.90 15.31
CA ALA A 57 2.26 4.53 14.00
C ALA A 57 1.42 3.72 13.00
N TYR A 58 0.83 4.41 12.03
CA TYR A 58 0.06 3.79 10.96
C TYR A 58 0.76 3.93 9.60
N ALA A 59 0.42 3.04 8.67
CA ALA A 59 0.74 3.17 7.25
C ALA A 59 -0.54 3.02 6.43
N SER A 60 -0.60 3.66 5.26
CA SER A 60 -1.73 3.53 4.33
C SER A 60 -1.29 2.84 3.04
N GLY A 61 -2.21 2.17 2.36
CA GLY A 61 -1.90 1.44 1.12
C GLY A 61 -3.02 0.50 0.68
N SER A 62 -2.71 -0.44 -0.20
CA SER A 62 -3.68 -1.33 -0.87
C SER A 62 -4.39 -2.34 0.04
N GLY A 63 -3.97 -2.49 1.29
CA GLY A 63 -4.49 -3.51 2.22
C GLY A 63 -4.05 -4.94 1.91
N ILE A 64 -3.22 -5.16 0.88
CA ILE A 64 -2.69 -6.48 0.56
C ILE A 64 -1.48 -6.77 1.45
N VAL A 65 -1.69 -7.63 2.45
CA VAL A 65 -0.64 -8.11 3.36
C VAL A 65 -0.56 -9.63 3.27
N ILE A 66 0.64 -10.14 2.97
CA ILE A 66 0.92 -11.57 2.77
C ILE A 66 1.71 -12.17 3.94
N GLY A 67 1.48 -13.45 4.20
CA GLY A 67 2.24 -14.22 5.20
C GLY A 67 1.80 -13.94 6.65
N GLY A 68 2.60 -14.43 7.60
CA GLY A 68 2.26 -14.41 9.03
C GLY A 68 2.15 -13.00 9.65
N ILE A 69 2.76 -11.99 9.02
CA ILE A 69 2.68 -10.60 9.50
C ILE A 69 1.24 -10.06 9.57
N ARG A 70 0.33 -10.60 8.74
CA ARG A 70 -1.08 -10.24 8.77
C ARG A 70 -1.75 -10.51 10.12
N GLU A 71 -1.28 -11.50 10.88
CA GLU A 71 -1.82 -11.83 12.21
C GLU A 71 -1.49 -10.76 13.27
N HIS A 72 -0.46 -9.95 13.00
CA HIS A 72 0.03 -8.90 13.89
C HIS A 72 -0.45 -7.50 13.47
N LEU A 73 -1.21 -7.40 12.38
CA LEU A 73 -1.69 -6.12 11.84
C LEU A 73 -3.22 -6.07 11.87
N ARG A 74 -3.76 -4.89 12.18
CA ARG A 74 -5.17 -4.60 11.97
C ARG A 74 -5.32 -3.80 10.67
N LEU A 75 -5.91 -4.42 9.65
CA LEU A 75 -6.29 -3.74 8.42
C LEU A 75 -7.65 -3.07 8.61
N ILE A 76 -7.68 -1.75 8.55
CA ILE A 76 -8.89 -0.95 8.72
C ILE A 76 -9.15 -0.19 7.42
N PRO A 77 -10.33 -0.35 6.78
CA PRO A 77 -10.68 0.45 5.61
C PRO A 77 -10.78 1.93 5.99
N LEU A 78 -10.25 2.80 5.12
CA LEU A 78 -10.42 4.24 5.26
C LEU A 78 -11.84 4.63 4.86
N ALA A 79 -12.53 5.38 5.72
CA ALA A 79 -13.85 5.91 5.42
C ALA A 79 -13.78 6.84 4.20
N GLU A 80 -14.77 6.72 3.30
CA GLU A 80 -14.82 7.46 2.03
C GLU A 80 -13.60 7.21 1.12
N GLY A 81 -12.84 6.13 1.36
CA GLY A 81 -11.73 5.71 0.52
C GLY A 81 -12.20 5.10 -0.80
N GLU A 82 -11.52 5.43 -1.89
CA GLU A 82 -11.72 4.75 -3.16
C GLU A 82 -11.13 3.34 -3.14
N LEU A 83 -11.70 2.44 -3.95
CA LEU A 83 -11.14 1.10 -4.12
C LEU A 83 -9.86 1.18 -4.96
N ASN A 84 -8.81 0.50 -4.48
CA ASN A 84 -7.57 0.37 -5.24
C ASN A 84 -7.78 -0.54 -6.46
N GLU A 85 -7.29 -0.11 -7.61
CA GLU A 85 -7.34 -0.88 -8.85
C GLU A 85 -5.93 -1.32 -9.29
N PHE A 86 -5.81 -2.60 -9.66
CA PHE A 86 -4.56 -3.14 -10.18
C PHE A 86 -4.57 -3.17 -11.70
N TYR A 87 -3.57 -2.54 -12.30
CA TYR A 87 -3.43 -2.45 -13.75
C TYR A 87 -2.16 -3.13 -14.24
N ILE A 88 -2.27 -3.83 -15.37
CA ILE A 88 -1.12 -4.39 -16.08
C ILE A 88 -0.85 -3.51 -17.30
N ILE A 89 0.30 -2.84 -17.30
CA ILE A 89 0.72 -1.96 -18.39
C ILE A 89 1.68 -2.73 -19.30
N TYR A 90 1.34 -2.84 -20.59
CA TYR A 90 2.18 -3.46 -21.60
C TYR A 90 2.01 -2.77 -22.96
N SER A 91 3.00 -2.95 -23.85
CA SER A 91 2.97 -2.33 -25.17
C SER A 91 1.96 -3.03 -26.09
N ALA A 92 1.00 -2.27 -26.63
CA ALA A 92 0.07 -2.77 -27.66
C ALA A 92 0.76 -3.14 -28.99
N LYS A 93 2.04 -2.76 -29.18
CA LYS A 93 2.79 -3.05 -30.41
C LYS A 93 3.32 -4.48 -30.48
N ARG A 94 3.29 -5.23 -29.38
CA ARG A 94 3.83 -6.59 -29.31
C ARG A 94 2.85 -7.48 -28.55
N PRO A 95 2.56 -8.70 -29.05
CA PRO A 95 1.81 -9.65 -28.25
C PRO A 95 2.60 -10.02 -26.99
N LEU A 96 1.88 -10.31 -25.91
CA LEU A 96 2.48 -10.86 -24.70
C LEU A 96 3.09 -12.24 -25.00
N SER A 97 4.31 -12.48 -24.50
CA SER A 97 4.92 -13.81 -24.56
C SER A 97 4.13 -14.84 -23.76
N GLU A 98 4.31 -16.12 -24.05
CA GLU A 98 3.65 -17.20 -23.30
C GLU A 98 3.93 -17.12 -21.79
N ILE A 99 5.17 -16.78 -21.41
CA ILE A 99 5.54 -16.63 -20.00
C ILE A 99 4.86 -15.42 -19.35
N ALA A 100 4.69 -14.31 -20.07
CA ALA A 100 3.97 -13.14 -19.57
C ALA A 100 2.47 -13.45 -19.37
N GLN A 101 1.85 -14.13 -20.34
CA GLN A 101 0.45 -14.57 -20.23
C GLN A 101 0.26 -15.51 -19.02
N ARG A 102 1.18 -16.46 -18.82
CA ARG A 102 1.15 -17.38 -17.68
C ARG A 102 1.34 -16.64 -16.35
N PHE A 103 2.26 -15.68 -16.29
CA PHE A 103 2.46 -14.85 -15.10
C PHE A 103 1.18 -14.08 -14.73
N ILE A 104 0.58 -13.40 -15.71
CA ILE A 104 -0.66 -12.63 -15.51
C ILE A 104 -1.78 -13.55 -15.00
N LYS A 105 -1.95 -14.73 -15.62
CA LYS A 105 -2.95 -15.70 -15.19
C LYS A 105 -2.77 -16.13 -13.72
N GLU A 106 -1.54 -16.46 -13.31
CA GLU A 106 -1.28 -16.86 -11.92
C GLU A 106 -1.43 -15.69 -10.95
N LEU A 107 -1.00 -14.49 -11.33
CA LEU A 107 -1.18 -13.28 -10.53
C LEU A 107 -2.65 -12.99 -10.30
N THR A 108 -3.48 -13.00 -11.34
CA THR A 108 -4.94 -12.81 -11.22
C THR A 108 -5.55 -13.87 -10.31
N ARG A 109 -5.18 -15.15 -10.48
CA ARG A 109 -5.66 -16.25 -9.61
C ARG A 109 -5.30 -16.02 -8.14
N LEU A 110 -4.10 -15.52 -7.84
CA LEU A 110 -3.68 -15.24 -6.47
C LEU A 110 -4.45 -14.07 -5.86
N LEU A 111 -4.71 -13.02 -6.64
CA LEU A 111 -5.49 -11.86 -6.18
C LEU A 111 -6.95 -12.22 -5.92
N ASP A 112 -7.57 -13.03 -6.79
CA ASP A 112 -8.95 -13.51 -6.60
C ASP A 112 -9.13 -14.37 -5.34
N GLN A 113 -8.06 -15.02 -4.87
CA GLN A 113 -8.09 -15.83 -3.64
C GLN A 113 -7.95 -15.01 -2.35
N GLN A 114 -7.65 -13.71 -2.45
CA GLN A 114 -7.47 -12.81 -1.30
C GLN A 114 -8.71 -11.95 -0.98
N ASN A 115 -9.69 -11.93 -1.88
CA ASN A 115 -11.01 -11.30 -1.71
C ASN A 115 -12.04 -12.31 -1.21
#